data_AF-A0A553ZRQ0-F1
#
_entry.id   AF-A0A553ZRQ0-F1
#
_cell.length_a   1.000
_cell.length_b   1.000
_cell.length_c   1.000
_cell.angle_alpha   90.00
_cell.angle_beta   90.00
_cell.angle_gamma   90.00
#
_symmetry.space_group_name_H-M   'P 1'
#
loop_
_entity.id
_entity.type
_entity.pdbx_description
1 polymer ?
#
loop_
_entity_poly.entity_id
_entity_poly.type
_entity_poly.pdbx_seq_one_letter_code
_entity_poly.pdbx_strand_id
1 'polypeptide(L)'
;MASHTLTLTEFRVELEHLHDAMSTVKGCTASIENDVMLVKQVLNLAEGVWQSPSGATFGNLQREFGDNMTVLVELLRDMSTRLHSAYEEYRQVEETNANNFHKTH
;
A
#
# COMPACT_ATOMS: atom_id res chain seq x y z
N MET A 1 27.99 -10.38 -13.35
CA MET A 1 26.63 -9.82 -13.29
C MET A 1 26.45 -8.99 -14.55
N ALA A 2 25.60 -9.41 -15.47
CA ALA A 2 25.36 -8.65 -16.69
C ALA A 2 24.59 -7.38 -16.32
N SER A 3 25.20 -6.21 -16.53
CA SER A 3 24.50 -4.94 -16.46
C SER A 3 23.54 -4.92 -17.65
N HIS A 4 22.25 -5.15 -17.38
CA HIS A 4 21.23 -5.02 -18.40
C HIS A 4 21.00 -3.52 -18.61
N THR A 5 21.46 -3.00 -19.74
CA THR A 5 21.24 -1.60 -20.09
C THR A 5 19.81 -1.46 -20.57
N LEU A 6 18.95 -0.89 -19.73
CA LEU A 6 17.58 -0.56 -20.07
C LEU A 6 17.55 0.50 -21.18
N THR A 7 16.78 0.26 -22.23
CA THR A 7 16.48 1.28 -23.24
C THR A 7 15.48 2.31 -22.68
N LEU A 8 15.44 3.51 -23.27
CA LEU A 8 14.45 4.55 -22.90
C LEU A 8 13.00 4.05 -23.02
N THR A 9 12.72 3.24 -24.03
CA THR A 9 11.39 2.65 -24.24
C THR A 9 11.03 1.67 -23.12
N GLU A 10 11.93 0.76 -22.76
CA GLU A 10 11.73 -0.18 -21.66
C GLU A 10 11.57 0.59 -20.33
N PHE A 11 12.35 1.64 -20.12
CA PHE A 11 12.27 2.46 -18.92
C PHE A 11 10.89 3.13 -18.75
N ARG A 12 10.34 3.66 -19.85
CA ARG A 12 9.00 4.26 -19.86
C ARG A 12 7.90 3.23 -19.58
N VAL A 13 8.02 2.03 -20.15
CA VAL A 13 7.08 0.92 -19.88
C VAL A 13 7.10 0.52 -18.41
N GLU A 14 8.29 0.41 -17.80
CA GLU A 14 8.42 0.11 -16.38
C GLU A 14 7.82 1.22 -15.48
N LEU A 15 7.95 2.49 -15.87
CA LEU A 15 7.29 3.62 -15.19
C LEU A 15 5.76 3.54 -15.25
N GLU A 16 5.19 3.17 -16.39
CA GLU A 16 3.74 2.96 -16.56
C GLU A 16 3.27 1.77 -15.71
N HIS A 17 3.98 0.64 -15.73
CA HIS A 17 3.67 -0.51 -14.87
C HIS A 17 3.73 -0.18 -13.38
N LEU A 18 4.71 0.63 -12.96
CA LEU A 18 4.83 1.07 -11.57
C LEU A 18 3.66 1.97 -11.16
N HIS A 19 3.22 2.86 -12.04
CA HIS A 19 2.02 3.69 -11.81
C HIS A 19 0.76 2.84 -11.66
N ASP A 20 0.56 1.82 -12.50
CA ASP A 20 -0.59 0.92 -12.44
C ASP A 20 -0.58 0.08 -11.15
N ALA A 21 0.60 -0.41 -10.76
CA ALA A 21 0.80 -1.12 -9.49
C ALA A 21 0.47 -0.21 -8.29
N MET A 22 0.91 1.06 -8.31
CA MET A 22 0.55 2.05 -7.29
C MET A 22 -0.97 2.23 -7.19
N SER A 23 -1.65 2.39 -8.32
CA SER A 23 -3.11 2.59 -8.35
C SER A 23 -3.85 1.38 -7.78
N THR A 24 -3.41 0.17 -8.15
CA THR A 24 -3.97 -1.09 -7.66
C THR A 24 -3.76 -1.24 -6.15
N VAL A 25 -2.52 -1.07 -5.67
CA VAL A 25 -2.20 -1.16 -4.24
C VAL A 25 -3.00 -0.14 -3.44
N LYS A 26 -3.09 1.12 -3.91
CA LYS A 26 -3.87 2.16 -3.24
C LYS A 26 -5.35 1.78 -3.13
N GLY A 27 -5.94 1.26 -4.21
CA GLY A 27 -7.33 0.79 -4.22
C GLY A 27 -7.57 -0.37 -3.25
N CYS A 28 -6.71 -1.39 -3.29
CA CYS A 28 -6.76 -2.52 -2.37
C CYS A 28 -6.60 -2.08 -0.91
N THR A 29 -5.65 -1.19 -0.62
CA THR A 29 -5.42 -0.65 0.73
C THR A 29 -6.67 0.06 1.25
N ALA A 30 -7.30 0.92 0.46
CA ALA A 30 -8.51 1.61 0.86
C ALA A 30 -9.69 0.64 1.12
N SER A 31 -9.81 -0.41 0.32
CA SER A 31 -10.83 -1.46 0.55
C SER A 31 -10.58 -2.20 1.86
N ILE A 32 -9.34 -2.64 2.10
CA ILE A 32 -8.96 -3.36 3.33
C ILE A 32 -9.16 -2.47 4.56
N GLU A 33 -8.79 -1.19 4.50
CA GLU A 33 -9.02 -0.24 5.60
C GLU A 33 -10.51 -0.11 5.94
N ASN A 34 -11.38 -0.04 4.92
CA ASN A 34 -12.82 0.01 5.12
C ASN A 34 -13.36 -1.29 5.74
N ASP A 35 -12.93 -2.45 5.24
CA ASP A 35 -13.37 -3.76 5.75
C ASP A 35 -12.94 -3.95 7.22
N VAL A 36 -11.69 -3.58 7.56
CA VAL A 36 -11.18 -3.60 8.93
C VAL A 36 -12.02 -2.70 9.84
N MET A 37 -12.37 -1.50 9.39
CA MET A 37 -13.21 -0.57 10.15
C MET A 37 -14.60 -1.16 10.40
N LEU A 38 -15.22 -1.77 9.38
CA LEU A 38 -16.52 -2.42 9.51
C LEU A 38 -16.49 -3.58 10.51
N VAL A 39 -15.47 -4.44 10.44
CA VAL A 39 -15.33 -5.56 11.40
C VAL A 39 -15.12 -5.02 12.81
N LYS A 40 -14.28 -3.99 13.00
CA LYS A 40 -14.11 -3.33 14.30
C LYS A 40 -15.43 -2.79 14.85
N GLN A 41 -16.26 -2.16 14.01
CA GLN A 41 -17.58 -1.67 14.42
C GLN A 41 -18.50 -2.82 14.86
N VAL A 42 -18.56 -3.92 14.10
CA VAL A 42 -19.37 -5.09 14.45
C VAL A 42 -18.89 -5.73 15.76
N LEU A 43 -17.58 -5.84 15.96
CA LEU A 43 -17.02 -6.37 17.21
C LEU A 43 -17.38 -5.48 18.41
N ASN A 44 -17.25 -4.16 18.28
CA ASN A 44 -17.63 -3.23 19.33
C ASN A 44 -19.14 -3.32 19.68
N LEU A 45 -20.00 -3.48 18.67
CA LEU A 45 -21.44 -3.65 18.88
C LEU A 45 -21.74 -4.95 19.64
N ALA A 46 -21.09 -6.04 19.24
CA ALA A 46 -21.26 -7.35 19.88
C ALA A 46 -20.80 -7.34 21.34
N GLU A 47 -19.69 -6.66 21.67
CA GLU A 47 -19.24 -6.47 23.06
C GLU A 47 -20.33 -5.81 23.93
N GLY A 48 -21.00 -4.78 23.39
CA GLY A 48 -22.05 -4.04 24.11
C GLY A 48 -23.28 -4.87 24.48
N VAL A 49 -23.60 -5.91 23.70
CA VAL A 49 -24.74 -6.81 23.94
C VAL A 49 -24.36 -8.13 24.61
N TRP A 50 -23.08 -8.54 24.55
CA TRP A 50 -22.62 -9.83 25.08
C TRP A 50 -22.25 -9.76 26.57
N GLN A 51 -23.28 -9.66 27.43
CA GLN A 51 -23.16 -9.61 28.89
C GLN A 51 -23.09 -11.01 29.53
N SER A 52 -22.13 -11.86 29.11
CA SER A 52 -21.91 -13.19 29.72
C SER A 52 -20.45 -13.41 30.12
N PRO A 53 -20.13 -14.41 30.97
CA PRO A 53 -18.74 -14.74 31.31
C PRO A 53 -17.87 -15.08 30.09
N SER A 54 -18.48 -15.49 28.97
CA SER A 54 -17.83 -15.70 27.67
C SER A 54 -17.41 -14.38 26.99
N GLY A 55 -17.87 -13.22 27.48
CA GLY A 55 -17.48 -11.90 26.99
C GLY A 55 -16.00 -11.61 27.18
N ALA A 56 -15.34 -12.22 28.18
CA ALA A 56 -13.89 -12.06 28.38
C ALA A 56 -13.05 -12.63 27.23
N THR A 57 -13.46 -13.77 26.64
CA THR A 57 -12.79 -14.32 25.46
C THR A 57 -13.07 -13.49 24.21
N PHE A 58 -14.24 -12.86 24.15
CA PHE A 58 -14.60 -11.95 23.06
C PHE A 58 -13.73 -10.68 23.07
N GLY A 59 -13.50 -10.08 24.25
CA GLY A 59 -12.61 -8.92 24.38
C GLY A 59 -11.16 -9.20 23.98
N ASN A 60 -10.65 -10.42 24.20
CA ASN A 60 -9.33 -10.82 23.72
C ASN A 60 -9.30 -10.94 22.19
N LEU A 61 -10.32 -11.54 21.58
CA LEU A 61 -10.43 -11.64 20.12
C LEU A 61 -10.48 -10.27 19.46
N GLN A 62 -11.26 -9.33 20.02
CA GLN A 62 -11.38 -7.96 19.51
C GLN A 62 -10.05 -7.21 19.56
N ARG A 63 -9.28 -7.39 20.64
CA ARG A 63 -7.93 -6.83 20.77
C ARG A 63 -6.97 -7.42 19.74
N GLU A 64 -6.87 -8.76 19.68
CA GLU A 64 -5.98 -9.44 18.73
C GLU A 64 -6.32 -9.11 17.27
N PHE A 65 -7.61 -9.05 16.94
CA PHE A 65 -8.06 -8.58 15.62
C PHE A 65 -7.63 -7.13 15.38
N GLY A 66 -7.86 -6.25 16.37
CA GLY A 66 -7.50 -4.84 16.28
C GLY A 66 -6.02 -4.60 16.05
N ASP A 67 -5.16 -5.32 16.78
CA ASP A 67 -3.71 -5.21 16.70
C ASP A 67 -3.21 -5.74 15.35
N ASN A 68 -3.59 -6.95 14.95
CA ASN A 68 -3.16 -7.55 13.68
C ASN A 68 -3.61 -6.73 12.47
N MET A 69 -4.83 -6.20 12.49
CA MET A 69 -5.32 -5.38 11.39
C MET A 69 -4.66 -4.00 11.35
N THR A 70 -4.24 -3.46 12.50
CA THR A 70 -3.46 -2.21 12.53
C THR A 70 -2.10 -2.42 11.87
N VAL A 71 -1.41 -3.53 12.18
CA VAL A 71 -0.15 -3.90 11.52
C VAL A 71 -0.33 -4.08 10.02
N LEU A 72 -1.41 -4.72 9.57
CA LEU A 72 -1.71 -4.89 8.15
C LEU A 72 -1.88 -3.54 7.44
N VAL A 73 -2.67 -2.63 8.02
CA VAL A 73 -2.91 -1.30 7.46
C VAL A 73 -1.63 -0.48 7.40
N GLU A 74 -0.79 -0.55 8.43
CA GLU A 74 0.51 0.12 8.46
C GLU A 74 1.45 -0.39 7.35
N LEU A 75 1.52 -1.72 7.17
CA LEU A 75 2.32 -2.32 6.10
C LEU A 75 1.85 -1.88 4.71
N LEU A 76 0.54 -1.84 4.48
CA LEU A 76 -0.06 -1.41 3.22
C LEU A 76 0.22 0.07 2.93
N ARG A 77 0.21 0.92 3.96
CA ARG A 77 0.59 2.35 3.85
C ARG A 77 2.07 2.53 3.54
N ASP A 78 2.94 1.76 4.19
CA ASP A 78 4.38 1.77 3.91
C ASP A 78 4.65 1.34 2.47
N MET A 79 4.02 0.26 2.01
CA MET A 79 4.13 -0.18 0.61
C MET A 79 3.68 0.90 -0.38
N SER A 80 2.54 1.55 -0.12
CA SER A 80 2.07 2.65 -0.98
C SER A 80 3.06 3.82 -1.00
N THR A 81 3.69 4.12 0.13
CA THR A 81 4.70 5.19 0.26
C THR A 81 5.95 4.84 -0.54
N ARG A 82 6.48 3.63 -0.38
CA ARG A 82 7.67 3.16 -1.10
C ARG A 82 7.47 3.13 -2.62
N LEU A 83 6.30 2.66 -3.08
CA LEU A 83 5.98 2.66 -4.51
C LEU A 83 5.91 4.09 -5.07
N HIS A 84 5.31 5.03 -4.31
CA HIS A 84 5.26 6.43 -4.72
C HIS A 84 6.66 7.06 -4.76
N SER A 85 7.50 6.82 -3.76
CA SER A 85 8.89 7.29 -3.77
C SER A 85 9.68 6.73 -4.95
N ALA A 86 9.56 5.43 -5.23
CA ALA A 86 10.21 4.82 -6.38
C ALA A 86 9.75 5.44 -7.70
N TYR A 87 8.44 5.70 -7.84
CA TYR A 87 7.90 6.36 -9.03
C TYR A 87 8.45 7.77 -9.22
N GLU A 88 8.49 8.59 -8.17
CA GLU A 88 9.05 9.94 -8.24
C GLU A 88 10.55 9.92 -8.57
N GLU A 89 11.31 8.99 -8.00
CA GLU A 89 12.73 8.79 -8.34
C GLU A 89 12.92 8.43 -9.81
N TYR A 90 12.17 7.45 -10.31
CA TYR A 90 12.25 7.06 -11.72
C TYR A 90 11.79 8.18 -12.67
N ARG A 91 10.74 8.94 -12.31
CA ARG A 91 10.29 10.09 -13.11
C ARG A 91 11.36 11.18 -13.19
N GLN A 92 12.02 11.50 -12.06
CA GLN A 92 13.12 12.48 -12.05
C GLN A 92 14.30 12.05 -12.92
N VAL A 93 14.62 10.75 -12.94
CA VAL A 93 15.64 10.18 -13.82
C VAL A 93 15.22 10.32 -15.30
N GLU A 94 13.95 10.04 -15.63
CA GLU A 94 13.41 10.25 -16.97
C GLU A 94 13.56 11.70 -17.43
N GLU A 95 13.09 12.64 -16.61
CA GLU A 95 13.14 14.08 -16.89
C GLU A 95 14.58 14.56 -17.10
N THR A 96 15.51 14.10 -16.26
CA THR A 96 16.93 14.44 -16.37
C THR A 96 17.54 13.89 -17.66
N ASN A 97 17.25 12.62 -17.98
CA ASN A 97 17.76 11.99 -19.20
C ASN A 97 17.18 12.65 -20.46
N ALA A 98 15.89 12.96 -20.47
CA ALA A 98 15.24 13.68 -21.55
C ALA A 98 15.86 15.07 -21.74
N ASN A 99 16.10 15.81 -20.67
CA ASN A 99 16.72 17.13 -20.72
C ASN A 99 18.17 17.08 -21.25
N ASN A 100 18.94 16.06 -20.87
CA ASN A 100 20.30 15.87 -21.37
C ASN A 100 20.30 15.50 -22.86
N PHE A 101 19.40 14.63 -23.31
CA PHE A 101 19.26 14.30 -24.74
C PHE A 101 18.95 15.54 -25.59
N HIS A 102 18.06 16.42 -25.13
CA HIS A 102 17.73 17.66 -25.86
C HIS A 102 18.85 18.72 -25.83
N LYS A 103 19.80 18.66 -24.90
CA LYS A 103 20.98 19.55 -24.84
C LYS A 103 22.13 19.12 -25.75
N THR A 104 22.11 17.89 -26.25
CA THR A 104 23.23 17.29 -26.99
C THR A 104 22.99 17.26 -28.52
N HIS A 105 21.87 17.85 -28.97
CA HIS A 105 21.54 18.14 -30.37
C HIS A 105 21.41 19.65 -30.57
#